data_AF-A0A9D5ZGI7-F1
#
_entry.id   AF-A0A9D5ZGI7-F1
#
_cell.length_a   1.000
_cell.length_b   1.000
_cell.length_c   1.000
_cell.angle_alpha   90.00
_cell.angle_beta   90.00
_cell.angle_gamma   90.00
#
_symmetry.space_group_name_H-M   'P 1'
#
loop_
_entity.id
_entity.type
_entity.pdbx_description
1 polymer ?
#
loop_
_entity_poly.entity_id
_entity_poly.type
_entity_poly.pdbx_seq_one_letter_code
_entity_poly.pdbx_strand_id
1 'polypeptide(L)'
;SNSNRLREIGDEAGVPSHLIDDAGDLDPAWLDGVFTIGLSAGASAPEVLVEGILDELARHRTVRVESQSGLEENMHFKLPPELRDEEEAAATPS
;
A
#
# COMPACT_ATOMS: atom_id res chain seq x y z
N SER A 1 -0.10 8.17 11.15
CA SER A 1 -1.47 8.66 11.45
C SER A 1 -2.48 8.08 10.47
N ASN A 2 -2.31 8.23 9.16
CA ASN A 2 -3.27 7.70 8.16
C ASN A 2 -3.44 6.17 8.19
N SER A 3 -2.36 5.39 8.17
CA SER A 3 -2.47 3.91 8.14
C SER A 3 -3.16 3.34 9.39
N ASN A 4 -2.89 3.91 10.57
CA ASN A 4 -3.63 3.57 11.79
C ASN A 4 -5.13 3.90 11.66
N ARG A 5 -5.46 5.04 11.05
CA ARG A 5 -6.86 5.42 10.84
C ARG A 5 -7.60 4.44 9.93
N LEU A 6 -6.95 3.95 8.87
CA LEU A 6 -7.52 2.92 8.00
C LEU A 6 -7.79 1.62 8.75
N ARG A 7 -6.84 1.18 9.61
CA ARG A 7 -7.02 0.01 10.48
C ARG A 7 -8.20 0.19 11.44
N GLU A 8 -8.26 1.33 12.11
CA GLU A 8 -9.37 1.68 13.03
C GLU A 8 -10.73 1.62 12.33
N ILE A 9 -10.83 2.13 11.10
CA ILE A 9 -12.09 2.09 10.32
C ILE A 9 -12.52 0.65 10.04
N GLY A 10 -11.58 -0.24 9.71
CA GLY A 10 -11.89 -1.65 9.50
C GLY A 10 -12.33 -2.35 10.79
N ASP A 11 -11.65 -2.06 11.92
CA ASP A 11 -12.04 -2.54 13.25
C ASP A 11 -13.45 -2.05 13.63
N GLU A 12 -13.76 -0.76 13.39
CA GLU A 12 -15.08 -0.14 13.61
C GLU A 12 -16.17 -0.78 12.73
N ALA A 13 -15.82 -1.25 11.53
CA ALA A 13 -16.72 -1.99 10.63
C ALA A 13 -16.91 -3.47 11.04
N GLY A 14 -16.23 -3.93 12.10
CA GLY A 14 -16.30 -5.31 12.58
C GLY A 14 -15.51 -6.30 11.73
N VAL A 15 -14.58 -5.82 10.90
CA VAL A 15 -13.70 -6.64 10.08
C VAL A 15 -12.32 -6.70 10.74
N PRO A 16 -11.75 -7.90 10.97
CA PRO A 16 -10.39 -8.02 11.49
C PRO A 16 -9.41 -7.22 10.64
N SER A 17 -8.74 -6.24 11.25
CA SER A 17 -7.88 -5.30 10.54
C SER A 17 -6.50 -5.22 11.17
N HIS A 18 -5.48 -5.48 10.37
CA HIS A 18 -4.09 -5.57 10.81
C HIS A 18 -3.26 -4.51 10.09
N LEU A 19 -2.42 -3.80 10.85
CA LEU A 19 -1.39 -2.92 10.28
C LEU A 19 -0.07 -3.68 10.36
N ILE A 20 0.57 -3.87 9.22
CA ILE A 20 1.84 -4.54 9.05
C ILE A 20 2.81 -3.63 8.29
N ASP A 21 4.11 -3.74 8.57
CA ASP A 21 5.13 -2.92 7.92
C ASP A 21 5.59 -3.56 6.61
N ASP A 22 5.70 -4.90 6.57
CA ASP A 22 6.04 -5.65 5.36
C ASP A 22 5.42 -7.06 5.33
N ALA A 23 5.74 -7.81 4.28
CA ALA A 23 5.20 -9.16 4.04
C ALA A 23 5.61 -10.18 5.13
N GLY A 24 6.70 -9.96 5.85
CA GLY A 24 7.17 -10.83 6.93
C GLY A 24 6.33 -10.75 8.20
N ASP A 25 5.58 -9.66 8.38
CA ASP A 25 4.66 -9.47 9.50
C ASP A 25 3.29 -10.15 9.27
N LEU A 26 3.06 -10.71 8.08
CA LEU A 26 1.83 -11.41 7.76
C LEU A 26 1.75 -12.72 8.53
N ASP A 27 0.79 -12.84 9.44
CA ASP A 27 0.52 -14.08 10.16
C ASP A 27 -0.40 -15.00 9.32
N PRO A 28 0.04 -16.21 8.95
CA PRO A 28 -0.79 -17.16 8.22
C PRO A 28 -2.09 -17.52 8.94
N ALA A 29 -2.15 -17.42 10.27
CA ALA A 29 -3.38 -17.68 11.04
C ALA A 29 -4.50 -16.68 10.71
N TRP A 30 -4.18 -15.47 10.24
CA TRP A 30 -5.20 -14.50 9.79
C TRP A 30 -5.90 -14.95 8.51
N LEU A 31 -5.34 -15.92 7.81
CA LEU A 31 -5.84 -16.40 6.52
C LEU A 31 -6.85 -17.54 6.68
N ASP A 32 -6.96 -18.14 7.87
CA ASP A 32 -7.79 -19.30 8.15
C ASP A 32 -9.28 -18.98 8.00
N GLY A 33 -9.95 -19.68 7.09
CA GLY A 33 -11.38 -19.47 6.80
C GLY A 33 -11.69 -18.15 6.08
N VAL A 34 -10.67 -17.37 5.69
CA VAL A 34 -10.82 -16.11 4.96
C VAL A 34 -10.65 -16.35 3.46
N PHE A 35 -11.67 -15.96 2.68
CA PHE A 35 -11.66 -16.08 1.22
C PHE A 35 -11.38 -14.76 0.50
N THR A 36 -11.64 -13.63 1.16
CA THR A 36 -11.51 -12.29 0.58
C THR A 36 -10.72 -11.42 1.54
N ILE A 37 -9.67 -10.77 1.03
CA ILE A 37 -8.85 -9.82 1.78
C ILE A 37 -8.96 -8.45 1.11
N GLY A 38 -9.24 -7.42 1.92
CA GLY A 38 -9.02 -6.04 1.52
C GLY A 38 -7.58 -5.65 1.82
N LEU A 39 -6.83 -5.23 0.80
CA LEU A 39 -5.49 -4.67 0.97
C LEU A 39 -5.57 -3.17 0.71
N SER A 40 -5.02 -2.38 1.63
CA SER A 40 -4.89 -0.93 1.50
C SER A 40 -3.54 -0.50 2.07
N ALA A 41 -3.03 0.61 1.58
CA ALA A 41 -1.74 1.14 1.98
C ALA A 41 -1.89 2.61 2.39
N GLY A 42 -1.08 3.05 3.35
CA GLY A 42 -1.00 4.47 3.67
C GLY A 42 -0.44 5.27 2.49
N ALA A 43 -0.77 6.56 2.38
CA ALA A 43 -0.34 7.43 1.29
C ALA A 43 1.18 7.52 1.06
N SER A 44 1.99 7.07 2.02
CA SER A 44 3.45 7.07 1.97
C SER A 44 4.07 5.68 1.75
N ALA A 45 3.26 4.63 1.59
CA ALA A 45 3.76 3.28 1.41
C ALA A 45 4.25 3.08 -0.04
N PRO A 46 5.50 2.63 -0.25
CA PRO A 46 5.99 2.28 -1.59
C PRO A 46 5.23 1.10 -2.20
N GLU A 47 5.03 1.13 -3.51
CA GLU A 47 4.35 0.05 -4.27
C GLU A 47 4.98 -1.33 -4.03
N VAL A 48 6.31 -1.39 -3.90
CA VAL A 48 7.05 -2.65 -3.67
C VAL A 48 6.63 -3.38 -2.39
N LEU A 49 6.15 -2.65 -1.37
CA LEU A 49 5.63 -3.27 -0.14
C LEU A 49 4.29 -3.95 -0.39
N VAL A 50 3.43 -3.32 -1.19
CA VAL A 50 2.13 -3.87 -1.59
C VAL A 50 2.33 -5.13 -2.43
N GLU A 51 3.22 -5.06 -3.43
CA GLU A 51 3.59 -6.22 -4.26
C GLU A 51 4.15 -7.37 -3.41
N GLY A 52 5.04 -7.07 -2.45
CA GLY A 52 5.60 -8.08 -1.56
C GLY A 52 4.54 -8.81 -0.73
N ILE A 53 3.51 -8.10 -0.25
CA ILE A 53 2.39 -8.71 0.47
C ILE A 53 1.54 -9.60 -0.45
N LEU A 54 1.29 -9.16 -1.68
CA LEU A 54 0.56 -9.97 -2.68
C LEU A 54 1.31 -11.25 -3.01
N ASP A 55 2.63 -11.18 -3.16
CA ASP A 55 3.50 -12.33 -3.41
C ASP A 55 3.48 -13.32 -2.23
N GLU A 56 3.53 -12.82 -1.00
CA GLU A 56 3.43 -13.67 0.18
C GLU A 56 2.06 -14.35 0.25
N LEU A 57 0.96 -13.61 0.04
CA LEU A 57 -0.38 -14.19 -0.04
C LEU A 57 -0.49 -15.27 -1.12
N ALA A 58 0.19 -15.08 -2.27
CA ALA A 58 0.22 -16.04 -3.37
C ALA A 58 0.98 -17.34 -3.03
N ARG A 59 1.87 -17.32 -2.03
CA ARG A 59 2.56 -18.54 -1.53
C ARG A 59 1.62 -19.42 -0.70
N HIS A 60 0.65 -18.83 0.00
CA HIS A 60 -0.29 -19.58 0.84
C HIS A 60 -1.51 -20.07 0.05
N ARG A 61 -1.90 -19.37 -1.03
CA ARG A 61 -3.12 -19.67 -1.79
C ARG A 61 -3.11 -19.07 -3.19
N THR A 62 -4.02 -19.55 -4.05
CA THR A 62 -4.27 -18.89 -5.34
C THR A 62 -4.93 -17.54 -5.11
N VAL A 63 -4.27 -16.46 -5.55
CA VAL A 63 -4.75 -15.08 -5.39
C VAL A 63 -5.22 -14.55 -6.74
N ARG A 64 -6.38 -13.89 -6.73
CA ARG A 64 -6.86 -13.04 -7.83
C ARG A 64 -6.92 -11.61 -7.30
N VAL A 65 -6.16 -10.72 -7.93
CA VAL A 65 -6.10 -9.31 -7.55
C VAL A 65 -7.11 -8.53 -8.37
N GLU A 66 -7.97 -7.77 -7.70
CA GLU A 66 -8.90 -6.83 -8.32
C GLU A 66 -8.74 -5.46 -7.65
N SER A 67 -8.28 -4.49 -8.42
CA SER A 67 -8.23 -3.10 -7.96
C SER A 67 -9.64 -2.52 -7.99
N GLN A 68 -10.16 -2.10 -6.84
CA GLN A 68 -11.38 -1.31 -6.82
C GLN A 68 -11.07 0.10 -7.37
N SER A 69 -11.87 0.53 -8.34
CA SER A 69 -11.79 1.88 -8.90
C SER A 69 -12.07 2.91 -7.80
N GLY A 70 -11.01 3.63 -7.38
CA GLY A 70 -11.11 4.76 -6.47
C GLY A 70 -11.47 6.06 -7.20
N LEU A 71 -11.59 7.15 -6.43
CA LEU A 71 -11.67 8.50 -6.98
C LEU A 71 -10.30 8.85 -7.59
N GLU A 72 -10.24 9.31 -8.83
CA GLU A 72 -8.99 9.79 -9.43
C GLU A 72 -8.54 11.10 -8.77
N GLU A 73 -7.54 11.02 -7.89
CA GLU A 73 -6.96 12.18 -7.23
C GLU A 73 -5.86 12.82 -8.09
N ASN A 74 -6.17 13.92 -8.77
CA ASN A 74 -5.26 14.63 -9.68
C ASN A 74 -4.48 15.78 -9.01
N MET A 75 -4.11 15.65 -7.72
CA MET A 75 -3.35 16.69 -7.01
C MET A 75 -1.85 16.55 -7.23
N HIS A 76 -1.25 17.54 -7.89
CA HIS A 76 0.20 17.64 -8.07
C HIS A 76 0.74 18.85 -7.31
N PHE A 77 1.67 18.61 -6.38
CA PHE A 77 2.39 19.67 -5.70
C PHE A 77 3.57 20.12 -6.56
N LYS A 78 3.54 21.37 -7.03
CA LYS A 78 4.68 21.96 -7.75
C LYS A 78 5.80 22.25 -6.77
N LEU A 79 7.01 21.83 -7.13
CA LEU A 79 8.20 22.18 -6.37
C LEU A 79 8.39 23.72 -6.38
N PRO A 80 8.65 24.34 -5.21
CA PRO A 80 9.03 25.75 -5.12
C PRO A 80 10.19 26.06 -6.07
N PRO A 81 10.20 27.23 -6.72
CA PRO A 81 11.22 27.58 -7.71
C PRO A 81 12.66 27.52 -7.16
N GLU A 82 12.84 27.66 -5.84
CA GLU A 82 14.13 27.63 -5.15
C GLU A 82 14.76 26.23 -5.06
N LEU A 83 14.02 25.16 -5.37
CA LEU A 83 14.45 23.76 -5.28
C LEU A 83 14.58 23.08 -6.66
N ARG A 84 14.42 23.83 -7.76
CA ARG A 84 14.39 23.28 -9.12
C ARG A 84 15.79 23.00 -9.71
N ASP A 85 16.85 23.51 -9.07
CA ASP A 85 18.19 23.54 -9.64
C ASP A 85 19.05 22.28 -9.36
N GLU A 86 18.54 21.29 -8.60
CA GLU A 86 19.32 20.07 -8.30
C GLU A 86 19.07 18.90 -9.27
N GLU A 87 17.97 18.91 -10.04
CA GLU A 87 17.62 17.79 -10.94
C GLU A 87 18.27 17.89 -12.33
N GLU A 88 18.60 19.10 -12.80
CA GLU A 88 19.22 19.30 -14.12
C GLU A 88 20.68 18.80 -14.18
N ALA A 89 21.34 18.65 -13.02
CA ALA A 89 22.70 18.11 -12.93
C ALA A 89 22.76 16.57 -12.90
N ALA A 90 21.65 15.88 -12.62
CA ALA A 90 21.63 14.41 -12.47
C ALA A 90 21.05 13.65 -13.69
N ALA A 91 20.41 14.34 -14.63
CA ALA A 91 19.65 13.72 -15.72
C ALA A 91 20.29 13.79 -17.12
N THR A 92 21.60 14.05 -17.25
CA THR A 92 22.28 13.92 -18.57
C THR A 92 23.51 13.02 -18.52
N PRO A 93 23.43 11.78 -19.04
CA PRO A 93 24.57 11.10 -19.62
C PRO A 93 24.38 10.94 -21.13
N SER A 94 25.08 11.76 -21.91
CA SER A 94 25.78 11.45 -23.19
C SER A 94 26.02 12.71 -24.02
#